data_AF-A0A2V9KFQ9-F1
#
_entry.id   AF-A0A2V9KFQ9-F1
#
_cell.length_a   1.000
_cell.length_b   1.000
_cell.length_c   1.000
_cell.angle_alpha   90.00
_cell.angle_beta   90.00
_cell.angle_gamma   90.00
#
_symmetry.space_group_name_H-M   'P 1'
#
loop_
_entity.id
_entity.type
_entity.pdbx_description
1 polymer ?
#
loop_
_entity_poly.entity_id
_entity_poly.type
_entity_poly.pdbx_seq_one_letter_code
_entity_poly.pdbx_strand_id
1 'polypeptide(L)'
;MEREIDRRRFLGRTATGAMGLGLAERSARPRARQGAGRRSGAAAGGGLGEIHRAVDETLATGRLGRPVFVRYSLQGLAARQALVASAGALAALVRRWVGQPVERVVAVGSEQSGQVAATLLFASGESAVVSCGSGRGPGSGLDLMIVGSRGVAYHDGGAANLWDQDSAPDPGPPDPALAEAIRRSLASGRPEPGA
;
A
#
# COMPACT_ATOMS: atom_id res chain seq x y z
N MET A 1 -16.48 20.49 -20.36
CA MET A 1 -17.55 19.65 -19.79
C MET A 1 -17.00 19.05 -18.50
N GLU A 2 -17.15 19.80 -17.41
CA GLU A 2 -16.68 19.41 -16.08
C GLU A 2 -17.45 18.17 -15.62
N ARG A 3 -16.73 17.15 -15.14
CA ARG A 3 -17.34 15.96 -14.54
C ARG A 3 -17.02 15.95 -13.06
N GLU A 4 -18.09 16.09 -12.28
CA GLU A 4 -18.13 16.07 -10.84
C GLU A 4 -17.68 14.70 -10.32
N ILE A 5 -16.62 14.70 -9.49
CA ILE A 5 -16.09 13.51 -8.83
C ILE A 5 -17.05 13.10 -7.72
N ASP A 6 -17.49 11.84 -7.74
CA ASP A 6 -18.35 11.28 -6.70
C ASP A 6 -17.58 11.09 -5.39
N ARG A 7 -17.76 12.04 -4.47
CA ARG A 7 -17.12 12.15 -3.14
C ARG A 7 -17.57 11.08 -2.15
N ARG A 8 -18.51 10.19 -2.49
CA ARG A 8 -19.11 9.21 -1.56
C ARG A 8 -18.37 7.88 -1.46
N ARG A 9 -17.27 7.69 -2.20
CA ARG A 9 -16.47 6.44 -2.19
C ARG A 9 -15.43 6.34 -1.06
N PHE A 10 -15.24 7.38 -0.26
CA PHE A 10 -14.40 7.33 0.95
C PHE A 10 -15.21 6.82 2.14
N LEU A 11 -15.37 5.50 2.26
CA LEU A 11 -16.01 4.89 3.43
C LEU A 11 -15.03 4.85 4.60
N GLY A 12 -15.07 5.88 5.45
CA GLY A 12 -14.52 5.83 6.79
C GLY A 12 -15.35 4.88 7.65
N ARG A 13 -14.78 3.74 8.07
CA ARG A 13 -15.33 2.96 9.18
C ARG A 13 -14.82 3.53 10.49
N THR A 14 -15.69 4.21 11.23
CA THR A 14 -15.48 4.50 12.64
C THR A 14 -15.70 3.20 13.42
N ALA A 15 -14.63 2.63 13.98
CA ALA A 15 -14.76 1.56 14.97
C ALA A 15 -14.97 2.20 16.34
N THR A 16 -16.24 2.34 16.75
CA THR A 16 -16.61 2.51 18.17
C THR A 16 -17.17 1.17 18.65
N GLY A 17 -16.70 0.73 19.82
CA GLY A 17 -16.63 -0.66 20.26
C GLY A 17 -17.94 -1.45 20.36
N ALA A 18 -17.77 -2.78 20.34
CA ALA A 18 -18.35 -3.67 21.33
C ALA A 18 -17.58 -5.00 21.33
N MET A 19 -17.05 -5.35 22.49
CA MET A 19 -16.59 -6.70 22.82
C MET A 19 -17.75 -7.70 22.68
N GLY A 20 -17.44 -8.91 22.23
CA GLY A 20 -18.38 -10.02 22.19
C GLY A 20 -17.74 -11.28 21.63
N LEU A 21 -17.00 -11.99 22.47
CA LEU A 21 -16.67 -13.41 22.28
C LEU A 21 -17.96 -14.22 22.22
N GLY A 22 -18.16 -14.99 21.16
CA GLY A 22 -19.32 -15.88 21.01
C GLY A 22 -19.10 -16.88 19.87
N LEU A 23 -18.54 -18.03 20.20
CA LEU A 23 -18.64 -19.25 19.41
C LEU A 23 -20.10 -19.72 19.39
N ALA A 24 -20.71 -19.89 18.22
CA ALA A 24 -21.73 -20.91 17.96
C ALA A 24 -22.09 -21.02 16.46
N GLU A 25 -21.77 -22.20 15.93
CA GLU A 25 -22.57 -23.06 15.07
C GLU A 25 -23.16 -22.58 13.72
N ARG A 26 -22.82 -23.40 12.70
CA ARG A 26 -23.43 -23.47 11.38
C ARG A 26 -24.88 -23.94 11.49
N SER A 27 -25.78 -23.28 10.76
CA SER A 27 -26.97 -23.95 10.20
C SER A 27 -27.40 -23.27 8.90
N ALA A 28 -27.46 -24.08 7.83
CA ALA A 28 -27.81 -23.68 6.49
C ALA A 28 -29.33 -23.78 6.28
N ARG A 29 -29.97 -22.72 5.76
CA ARG A 29 -31.19 -22.83 4.94
C ARG A 29 -31.22 -21.73 3.86
N PRO A 30 -31.70 -22.05 2.64
CA PRO A 30 -31.61 -21.17 1.49
C PRO A 30 -32.82 -20.23 1.41
N ARG A 31 -32.60 -18.96 1.05
CA ARG A 31 -33.65 -18.08 0.52
C ARG A 31 -33.21 -17.50 -0.80
N ALA A 32 -34.10 -17.68 -1.77
CA ALA A 32 -33.95 -17.29 -3.16
C ALA A 32 -34.26 -15.80 -3.37
N ARG A 33 -33.67 -15.30 -4.48
CA ARG A 33 -34.08 -14.16 -5.32
C ARG A 33 -33.99 -12.76 -4.74
N GLN A 34 -33.09 -11.99 -5.34
CA GLN A 34 -33.22 -10.63 -5.90
C GLN A 34 -31.80 -10.06 -5.93
N GLY A 35 -31.25 -9.49 -7.00
CA GLY A 35 -31.72 -9.04 -8.30
C GLY A 35 -30.54 -8.27 -8.87
N ALA A 36 -30.38 -8.32 -10.20
CA ALA A 36 -29.50 -7.44 -10.98
C ALA A 36 -28.08 -7.24 -10.41
N GLY A 37 -27.15 -8.09 -10.88
CA GLY A 37 -25.74 -7.76 -10.83
C GLY A 37 -25.50 -6.41 -11.51
N ARG A 38 -25.36 -5.36 -10.71
CA ARG A 38 -24.67 -4.14 -11.12
C ARG A 38 -23.22 -4.56 -11.30
N ARG A 39 -22.89 -5.01 -12.50
CA ARG A 39 -21.54 -4.88 -13.05
C ARG A 39 -21.20 -3.40 -12.90
N SER A 40 -20.48 -3.06 -11.83
CA SER A 40 -19.90 -1.75 -11.62
C SER A 40 -18.79 -1.60 -12.65
N GLY A 41 -19.16 -1.31 -13.89
CA GLY A 41 -18.29 -0.60 -14.81
C GLY A 41 -18.06 0.80 -14.23
N ALA A 42 -16.97 0.95 -13.50
CA ALA A 42 -16.54 2.23 -12.98
C ALA A 42 -15.02 2.33 -13.18
N ALA A 43 -14.67 2.99 -14.30
CA ALA A 43 -13.42 3.65 -14.62
C ALA A 43 -12.11 2.88 -14.33
N ALA A 44 -11.62 2.22 -15.39
CA ALA A 44 -10.19 2.02 -15.56
C ALA A 44 -9.47 3.38 -15.66
N GLY A 45 -8.28 3.48 -15.07
CA GLY A 45 -7.35 4.60 -15.25
C GLY A 45 -7.32 5.57 -14.08
N GLY A 46 -6.56 5.23 -13.04
CA GLY A 46 -5.97 6.23 -12.17
C GLY A 46 -4.53 5.81 -11.89
N GLY A 47 -3.57 6.54 -12.44
CA GLY A 47 -2.15 6.18 -12.36
C GLY A 47 -1.62 6.21 -10.92
N LEU A 48 -0.43 5.66 -10.72
CA LEU A 48 0.26 5.65 -9.41
C LEU A 48 0.32 7.03 -8.74
N GLY A 49 0.56 8.08 -9.53
CA GLY A 49 0.56 9.46 -9.07
C GLY A 49 -0.80 9.97 -8.59
N GLU A 50 -1.91 9.47 -9.13
CA GLU A 50 -3.25 9.84 -8.64
C GLU A 50 -3.54 9.22 -7.28
N ILE A 51 -3.08 7.97 -7.06
CA ILE A 51 -3.18 7.32 -5.75
C ILE A 51 -2.34 8.08 -4.73
N HIS A 52 -1.10 8.46 -5.07
CA HIS A 52 -0.25 9.25 -4.17
C HIS A 52 -0.88 10.59 -3.82
N ARG A 53 -1.44 11.29 -4.82
CA ARG A 53 -2.16 12.54 -4.62
C ARG A 53 -3.39 12.35 -3.73
N ALA A 54 -4.18 11.31 -3.95
CA ALA A 54 -5.37 11.02 -3.14
C ALA A 54 -5.00 10.73 -1.67
N VAL A 55 -3.87 10.08 -1.42
CA VAL A 55 -3.33 9.88 -0.07
C VAL A 55 -2.93 11.22 0.55
N ASP A 56 -2.16 12.04 -0.16
CA ASP A 56 -1.74 13.36 0.31
C ASP A 56 -2.95 14.23 0.68
N GLU A 57 -3.97 14.28 -0.18
CA GLU A 57 -5.23 15.00 0.09
C GLU A 57 -5.96 14.43 1.31
N THR A 58 -5.99 13.10 1.46
CA THR A 58 -6.63 12.43 2.60
C THR A 58 -5.93 12.74 3.92
N LEU A 59 -4.60 12.70 3.95
CA LEU A 59 -3.80 13.07 5.11
C LEU A 59 -4.02 14.55 5.47
N ALA A 60 -4.05 15.43 4.47
CA ALA A 60 -4.30 16.86 4.66
C ALA A 60 -5.66 17.16 5.29
N THR A 61 -6.69 16.33 5.04
CA THR A 61 -8.00 16.49 5.70
C THR A 61 -7.99 16.17 7.20
N GLY A 62 -6.94 15.53 7.72
CA GLY A 62 -6.87 15.08 9.12
C GLY A 62 -7.80 13.92 9.49
N ARG A 63 -8.55 13.37 8.52
CA ARG A 63 -9.52 12.28 8.73
C ARG A 63 -8.89 11.00 9.26
N LEU A 64 -7.63 10.73 8.93
CA LEU A 64 -6.89 9.57 9.45
C LEU A 64 -6.21 9.84 10.80
N GLY A 65 -6.12 11.10 11.22
CA GLY A 65 -5.23 11.49 12.32
C GLY A 65 -3.76 11.33 11.93
N ARG A 66 -2.91 10.94 12.89
CA ARG A 66 -1.49 10.66 12.63
C ARG A 66 -1.34 9.24 12.08
N PRO A 67 -0.70 9.01 10.93
CA PRO A 67 -0.38 7.66 10.48
C PRO A 67 0.45 6.92 11.55
N VAL A 68 0.06 5.68 11.86
CA VAL A 68 0.76 4.80 12.81
C VAL A 68 1.29 3.54 12.16
N PHE A 69 0.67 3.13 11.06
CA PHE A 69 1.13 2.01 10.26
C PHE A 69 0.81 2.21 8.77
N VAL A 70 1.74 1.87 7.89
CA VAL A 70 1.52 1.87 6.44
C VAL A 70 1.97 0.54 5.83
N ARG A 71 1.11 -0.08 5.03
CA ARG A 71 1.50 -1.19 4.14
C ARG A 71 1.39 -0.72 2.70
N TYR A 72 2.47 -0.82 1.94
CA TYR A 72 2.51 -0.47 0.54
C TYR A 72 3.13 -1.63 -0.24
N SER A 73 2.36 -2.28 -1.11
CA SER A 73 2.86 -3.33 -2.00
C SER A 73 2.69 -2.93 -3.45
N LEU A 74 3.76 -3.08 -4.23
CA LEU A 74 3.77 -2.84 -5.66
C LEU A 74 4.26 -4.09 -6.38
N GLN A 75 3.40 -4.70 -7.19
CA GLN A 75 3.65 -5.97 -7.88
C GLN A 75 3.51 -5.80 -9.39
N GLY A 76 4.30 -6.55 -10.16
CA GLY A 76 4.28 -6.51 -11.63
C GLY A 76 5.31 -5.53 -12.24
N LEU A 77 6.33 -5.13 -11.48
CA LEU A 77 7.42 -4.29 -11.99
C LEU A 77 8.17 -5.04 -13.11
N ALA A 78 8.51 -4.35 -14.19
CA ALA A 78 9.28 -4.96 -15.27
C ALA A 78 10.68 -5.37 -14.79
N ALA A 79 11.22 -6.48 -15.29
CA ALA A 79 12.52 -7.06 -14.91
C ALA A 79 13.75 -6.14 -15.08
N ARG A 80 13.58 -4.93 -15.62
CA ARG A 80 14.60 -3.86 -15.70
C ARG A 80 14.56 -2.86 -14.53
N GLN A 81 13.54 -2.90 -13.68
CA GLN A 81 13.47 -2.04 -12.50
C GLN A 81 14.25 -2.69 -11.36
N ALA A 82 15.23 -1.96 -10.82
CA ALA A 82 15.92 -2.36 -9.60
C ALA A 82 14.89 -2.36 -8.46
N LEU A 83 14.48 -3.55 -8.00
CA LEU A 83 13.46 -3.71 -6.95
C LEU A 83 13.92 -3.02 -5.67
N VAL A 84 15.23 -3.01 -5.39
CA VAL A 84 15.80 -2.27 -4.25
C VAL A 84 15.62 -0.76 -4.40
N ALA A 85 15.85 -0.21 -5.60
CA ALA A 85 15.64 1.22 -5.85
C ALA A 85 14.15 1.58 -5.74
N SER A 86 13.27 0.71 -6.24
CA SER A 86 11.82 0.86 -6.16
C SER A 86 11.33 0.82 -4.70
N ALA A 87 11.83 -0.12 -3.91
CA ALA A 87 11.54 -0.19 -2.48
C ALA A 87 12.06 1.05 -1.73
N GLY A 88 13.23 1.59 -2.12
CA GLY A 88 13.74 2.85 -1.60
C GLY A 88 12.85 4.06 -1.91
N ALA A 89 12.34 4.17 -3.14
CA ALA A 89 11.38 5.20 -3.53
C ALA A 89 10.07 5.11 -2.73
N LEU A 90 9.49 3.90 -2.61
CA LEU A 90 8.29 3.68 -1.79
C LEU A 90 8.55 4.00 -0.32
N ALA A 91 9.71 3.62 0.22
CA ALA A 91 10.08 3.93 1.59
C ALA A 91 10.17 5.44 1.84
N ALA A 92 10.71 6.20 0.89
CA ALA A 92 10.78 7.66 0.98
C ALA A 92 9.40 8.32 0.92
N LEU A 93 8.50 7.81 0.08
CA LEU A 93 7.12 8.25 0.01
C LEU A 93 6.39 7.99 1.33
N VAL A 94 6.52 6.78 1.88
CA VAL A 94 5.89 6.43 3.16
C VAL A 94 6.49 7.25 4.30
N ARG A 95 7.81 7.49 4.30
CA ARG A 95 8.47 8.40 5.27
C ARG A 95 7.84 9.79 5.25
N ARG A 96 7.57 10.34 4.06
CA ARG A 96 6.88 11.63 3.92
C ARG A 96 5.47 11.61 4.50
N TRP A 97 4.70 10.55 4.26
CA TRP A 97 3.33 10.43 4.79
C TRP A 97 3.28 10.30 6.31
N VAL A 98 4.19 9.50 6.89
CA VAL A 98 4.30 9.35 8.34
C VAL A 98 4.83 10.63 8.98
N GLY A 99 5.70 11.37 8.28
CA GLY A 99 6.26 12.63 8.76
C GLY A 99 7.26 12.43 9.90
N GLN A 100 7.89 11.27 9.98
CA GLN A 100 8.93 10.92 10.96
C GLN A 100 10.16 10.36 10.25
N PRO A 101 11.37 10.53 10.79
CA PRO A 101 12.56 9.90 10.25
C PRO A 101 12.51 8.38 10.43
N VAL A 102 13.05 7.64 9.47
CA VAL A 102 13.23 6.18 9.58
C VAL A 102 14.44 5.95 10.48
N GLU A 103 14.25 5.25 11.59
CA GLU A 103 15.32 4.89 12.52
C GLU A 103 16.00 3.59 12.10
N ARG A 104 15.22 2.61 11.65
CA ARG A 104 15.73 1.29 11.25
C ARG A 104 15.00 0.75 10.04
N VAL A 105 15.75 -0.01 9.24
CA VAL A 105 15.27 -0.77 8.09
C VAL A 105 15.60 -2.24 8.30
N VAL A 106 14.62 -3.12 8.10
CA VAL A 106 14.80 -4.57 8.04
C VAL A 106 14.28 -5.06 6.71
N ALA A 107 15.13 -5.64 5.87
CA ALA A 107 14.77 -6.07 4.54
C ALA A 107 14.90 -7.59 4.37
N VAL A 108 14.03 -8.16 3.54
CA VAL A 108 14.02 -9.59 3.17
C VAL A 108 13.72 -9.74 1.68
N GLY A 109 14.10 -10.89 1.13
CA GLY A 109 13.94 -11.20 -0.29
C GLY A 109 15.22 -10.99 -1.09
N SER A 110 15.10 -10.93 -2.41
CA SER A 110 16.21 -10.64 -3.31
C SER A 110 15.71 -10.23 -4.69
N GLU A 111 16.53 -9.50 -5.43
CA GLU A 111 16.22 -9.18 -6.83
C GLU A 111 16.18 -10.45 -7.70
N GLN A 112 17.00 -11.46 -7.39
CA GLN A 112 17.03 -12.74 -8.12
C GLN A 112 15.76 -13.57 -7.92
N SER A 113 15.18 -13.54 -6.71
CA SER A 113 13.89 -14.17 -6.42
C SER A 113 12.70 -13.36 -6.93
N GLY A 114 12.95 -12.14 -7.40
CA GLY A 114 11.95 -11.28 -8.01
C GLY A 114 11.07 -10.54 -7.00
N GLN A 115 11.43 -10.52 -5.71
CA GLN A 115 10.69 -9.84 -4.65
C GLN A 115 11.62 -9.26 -3.59
N VAL A 116 11.36 -8.01 -3.19
CA VAL A 116 12.03 -7.32 -2.08
C VAL A 116 10.96 -6.74 -1.16
N ALA A 117 11.09 -6.95 0.14
CA ALA A 117 10.26 -6.29 1.15
C ALA A 117 11.15 -5.63 2.21
N ALA A 118 10.73 -4.47 2.70
CA ALA A 118 11.40 -3.75 3.77
C ALA A 118 10.39 -3.28 4.82
N THR A 119 10.69 -3.57 6.07
CA THR A 119 10.03 -3.00 7.25
C THR A 119 10.81 -1.76 7.67
N LEU A 120 10.11 -0.64 7.82
CA LEU A 120 10.62 0.63 8.32
C LEU A 120 10.12 0.81 9.75
N LEU A 121 11.02 1.15 10.66
CA LEU A 121 10.70 1.56 12.02
C LEU A 121 11.04 3.05 12.15
N PHE A 122 10.07 3.84 12.59
CA PHE A 122 10.21 5.29 12.73
C PHE A 122 10.57 5.67 14.17
N ALA A 123 11.24 6.81 14.35
CA ALA A 123 11.77 7.25 15.65
C ALA A 123 10.70 7.41 16.75
N SER A 124 9.45 7.67 16.38
CA SER A 124 8.33 7.85 17.32
C SER A 124 7.48 6.58 17.53
N GLY A 125 7.92 5.43 17.01
CA GLY A 125 7.29 4.13 17.20
C GLY A 125 6.30 3.71 16.11
N GLU A 126 6.05 4.55 15.11
CA GLU A 126 5.32 4.15 13.91
C GLU A 126 6.10 3.10 13.13
N SER A 127 5.42 2.35 12.26
CA SER A 127 6.06 1.39 11.38
C SER A 127 5.46 1.36 9.99
N ALA A 128 6.20 0.84 9.03
CA ALA A 128 5.67 0.57 7.71
C ALA A 128 6.28 -0.69 7.10
N VAL A 129 5.55 -1.29 6.16
CA VAL A 129 6.04 -2.36 5.30
C VAL A 129 5.88 -1.91 3.86
N VAL A 130 6.99 -1.86 3.12
CA VAL A 130 7.00 -1.65 1.68
C VAL A 130 7.43 -2.93 0.99
N SER A 131 6.77 -3.30 -0.11
CA SER A 131 7.16 -4.46 -0.91
C SER A 131 7.10 -4.17 -2.40
N CYS A 132 8.06 -4.72 -3.13
CA CYS A 132 8.20 -4.61 -4.57
C CYS A 132 8.38 -6.03 -5.15
N GLY A 133 7.70 -6.34 -6.24
CA GLY A 133 7.90 -7.60 -6.94
C GLY A 133 7.70 -7.51 -8.45
N SER A 134 8.41 -8.39 -9.15
CA SER A 134 8.49 -8.43 -10.63
C SER A 134 7.51 -9.42 -11.27
N GLY A 135 6.86 -10.27 -10.46
CA GLY A 135 5.92 -11.27 -10.95
C GLY A 135 4.68 -10.64 -11.60
N ARG A 136 4.38 -11.04 -12.83
CA ARG A 136 3.10 -10.74 -13.51
C ARG A 136 2.16 -11.93 -13.34
N GLY A 137 0.99 -11.72 -12.74
CA GLY A 137 0.03 -12.77 -12.44
C GLY A 137 -1.17 -12.24 -11.66
N PRO A 138 -2.15 -13.09 -11.32
CA PRO A 138 -3.27 -12.69 -10.45
C PRO A 138 -2.74 -12.09 -9.15
N GLY A 139 -3.15 -10.86 -8.81
CA GLY A 139 -2.61 -10.10 -7.68
C GLY A 139 -1.45 -9.15 -8.03
N SER A 140 -1.04 -9.04 -9.30
CA SER A 140 -0.17 -7.95 -9.75
C SER A 140 -0.93 -6.62 -9.70
N GLY A 141 -0.34 -5.60 -9.10
CA GLY A 141 -1.01 -4.33 -8.88
C GLY A 141 -0.44 -3.60 -7.67
N LEU A 142 -1.25 -2.68 -7.14
CA LEU A 142 -0.91 -1.90 -5.96
C LEU A 142 -1.86 -2.27 -4.82
N ASP A 143 -1.31 -2.54 -3.64
CA ASP A 143 -2.07 -2.63 -2.39
C ASP A 143 -1.53 -1.56 -1.43
N LEU A 144 -2.41 -0.72 -0.91
CA LEU A 144 -2.05 0.32 0.04
C LEU A 144 -3.02 0.29 1.22
N MET A 145 -2.48 0.24 2.42
CA MET A 145 -3.21 0.42 3.67
C MET A 145 -2.49 1.47 4.52
N ILE A 146 -3.24 2.45 5.01
CA ILE A 146 -2.75 3.44 5.96
C ILE A 146 -3.66 3.38 7.17
N VAL A 147 -3.10 3.01 8.32
CA VAL A 147 -3.75 3.09 9.61
C VAL A 147 -3.25 4.37 10.27
N GLY A 148 -4.17 5.24 10.65
CA GLY A 148 -3.87 6.38 11.50
C GLY A 148 -4.63 6.32 12.82
N SER A 149 -4.30 7.23 13.73
CA SER A 149 -4.86 7.27 15.09
C SER A 149 -6.38 7.53 15.14
N ARG A 150 -7.00 7.93 14.03
CA ARG A 150 -8.45 8.24 13.95
C ARG A 150 -9.19 7.52 12.83
N GLY A 151 -8.50 6.73 12.01
CA GLY A 151 -9.13 6.07 10.87
C GLY A 151 -8.17 5.24 10.04
N VAL A 152 -8.71 4.59 9.02
CA VAL A 152 -7.96 3.75 8.07
C VAL A 152 -8.33 4.15 6.64
N ALA A 153 -7.33 4.24 5.77
CA ALA A 153 -7.51 4.29 4.32
C ALA A 153 -6.97 3.01 3.69
N TYR A 154 -7.66 2.51 2.67
CA TYR A 154 -7.29 1.29 1.98
C TYR A 154 -7.55 1.41 0.48
N HIS A 155 -6.63 0.88 -0.31
CA HIS A 155 -6.75 0.70 -1.75
C HIS A 155 -6.29 -0.72 -2.10
N ASP A 156 -7.17 -1.48 -2.74
CA ASP A 156 -6.89 -2.79 -3.31
C ASP A 156 -6.93 -2.71 -4.84
N GLY A 157 -5.76 -2.72 -5.45
CA GLY A 157 -5.60 -2.87 -6.88
C GLY A 157 -5.37 -4.32 -7.31
N GLY A 158 -5.35 -5.29 -6.37
CA GLY A 158 -4.99 -6.69 -6.64
C GLY A 158 -6.00 -7.48 -7.49
N ALA A 159 -7.23 -6.97 -7.65
CA ALA A 159 -8.26 -7.59 -8.50
C ALA A 159 -8.56 -6.80 -9.78
N ALA A 160 -8.04 -5.59 -9.93
CA ALA A 160 -8.24 -4.75 -11.09
C ALA A 160 -6.88 -4.55 -11.77
N ASN A 161 -6.72 -5.10 -12.97
CA ASN A 161 -5.58 -4.82 -13.85
C ASN A 161 -5.59 -3.30 -14.17
N LEU A 162 -5.08 -2.48 -13.26
CA LEU A 162 -5.17 -1.01 -13.31
C LEU A 162 -4.09 -0.38 -14.19
N TRP A 163 -3.14 -1.18 -14.65
CA TRP A 163 -2.04 -0.72 -15.48
C TRP A 163 -2.36 -1.10 -16.92
N ASP A 164 -2.30 -0.13 -17.83
CA ASP A 164 -2.08 -0.45 -19.23
C ASP A 164 -0.83 -1.33 -19.28
N GLN A 165 -0.92 -2.48 -19.96
CA GLN A 165 0.14 -3.49 -20.05
C GLN A 165 1.49 -2.90 -20.51
N ASP A 166 1.43 -1.73 -21.16
CA ASP A 166 2.53 -0.99 -21.76
C ASP A 166 3.17 0.08 -20.85
N SER A 167 2.56 0.41 -19.71
CA SER A 167 3.10 1.39 -18.75
C SER A 167 3.48 0.71 -17.44
N ALA A 168 4.78 0.42 -17.28
CA ALA A 168 5.28 -0.10 -16.01
C ALA A 168 5.06 0.92 -14.88
N PRO A 169 4.76 0.48 -13.65
CA PRO A 169 4.67 1.37 -12.51
C PRO A 169 5.97 2.16 -12.32
N ASP A 170 5.87 3.47 -12.12
CA ASP A 170 6.99 4.31 -11.68
C ASP A 170 6.82 4.64 -10.18
N PRO A 171 7.56 3.98 -9.28
CA PRO A 171 7.48 4.20 -7.84
C PRO A 171 7.87 5.63 -7.40
N GLY A 172 8.36 6.45 -8.32
CA GLY A 172 8.82 7.81 -8.08
C GLY A 172 10.35 7.88 -8.02
N PRO A 173 10.90 9.08 -7.72
CA PRO A 173 12.35 9.25 -7.68
C PRO A 173 12.98 8.35 -6.61
N PRO A 174 14.10 7.67 -6.93
CA PRO A 174 14.79 6.82 -5.96
C PRO A 174 15.35 7.66 -4.81
N ASP A 175 15.24 7.13 -3.59
CA ASP A 175 16.00 7.61 -2.43
C ASP A 175 17.25 6.72 -2.27
N PRO A 176 18.43 7.20 -2.66
CA PRO A 176 19.64 6.38 -2.68
C PRO A 176 20.07 5.95 -1.28
N ALA A 177 19.76 6.74 -0.24
CA ALA A 177 20.17 6.44 1.12
C ALA A 177 19.29 5.33 1.72
N LEU A 178 17.97 5.39 1.50
CA LEU A 178 17.06 4.30 1.88
C LEU A 178 17.30 3.04 1.04
N ALA A 179 17.55 3.18 -0.26
CA ALA A 179 17.92 2.04 -1.11
C ALA A 179 19.22 1.35 -0.63
N GLU A 180 20.21 2.13 -0.19
CA GLU A 180 21.43 1.59 0.40
C GLU A 180 21.16 0.87 1.73
N ALA A 181 20.37 1.46 2.63
CA ALA A 181 19.99 0.80 3.89
C ALA A 181 19.27 -0.53 3.65
N ILE A 182 18.35 -0.57 2.68
CA ILE A 182 17.68 -1.80 2.25
C ILE A 182 18.71 -2.81 1.74
N ARG A 183 19.64 -2.40 0.87
CA ARG A 183 20.66 -3.29 0.32
C ARG A 183 21.57 -3.88 1.40
N ARG A 184 22.04 -3.06 2.33
CA ARG A 184 22.85 -3.52 3.47
C ARG A 184 22.09 -4.53 4.32
N SER A 185 20.80 -4.28 4.58
CA SER A 185 19.95 -5.17 5.39
C SER A 185 19.71 -6.50 4.69
N LEU A 186 19.48 -6.49 3.37
CA LEU A 186 19.39 -7.70 2.55
C LEU A 186 20.68 -8.52 2.58
N ALA A 187 21.84 -7.85 2.53
CA ALA A 187 23.15 -8.51 2.52
C ALA A 187 23.54 -9.07 3.90
N SER A 188 23.23 -8.35 4.98
CA SER A 188 23.61 -8.72 6.35
C SER A 188 22.57 -9.61 7.05
N GLY A 189 21.32 -9.59 6.59
CA GLY A 189 20.18 -10.20 7.27
C GLY A 189 19.83 -9.53 8.60
N ARG A 190 20.38 -8.32 8.85
CA ARG A 190 20.25 -7.59 10.13
C ARG A 190 19.52 -6.27 9.93
N PRO A 191 18.97 -5.69 11.01
CA PRO A 191 18.48 -4.31 10.99
C PRO A 191 19.61 -3.34 10.68
N GLU A 192 19.37 -2.42 9.76
CA GLU A 192 20.28 -1.34 9.39
C GLU A 192 19.71 0.00 9.87
N PRO A 193 20.56 0.99 10.20
CA PRO A 193 20.11 2.36 10.43
C PRO A 193 19.34 2.89 9.21
N GLY A 194 18.23 3.57 9.47
CA GLY A 194 17.52 4.34 8.46
C GLY A 194 18.32 5.56 7.99
N ALA A 195 17.88 6.14 6.88
CA ALA A 195 18.44 7.35 6.29
C ALA A 195 17.65 8.60 6.65
#